data_AF-A0A8X6J2S3-F1
#
_entry.id   AF-A0A8X6J2S3-F1
#
_cell.length_a   1.000
_cell.length_b   1.000
_cell.length_c   1.000
_cell.angle_alpha   90.00
_cell.angle_beta   90.00
_cell.angle_gamma   90.00
#
_symmetry.space_group_name_H-M   'P 1'
#
loop_
_entity.id
_entity.type
_entity.pdbx_description
1 polymer ?
#
loop_
_entity_poly.entity_id
_entity_poly.type
_entity_poly.pdbx_seq_one_letter_code
_entity_poly.pdbx_strand_id
1 'polypeptide(L)'
;MFQGVDIRELHLKNVTLVQLFDEPPQNLQTVEVLHIENTHVFRGMNWDLLQNFTRLRILNVYYNSIPTLGSDFSDQVSDSLEQIAFYDTQTEVLEPGVLMGYRDLDKAAFDRCGITTLSRKIFRRPSNIRFIYFNDNKLKVIPNDMFVEMPLLQTVGLRENQIVTIPATTFDENFSKLKYLMLEGN
;
A
#
# COMPACT_ATOMS: atom_id res chain seq x y z
N MET A 1 -14.82 -0.07 27.38
CA MET A 1 -15.30 1.33 27.30
C MET A 1 -15.95 1.69 25.95
N PHE A 2 -15.97 0.83 24.92
CA PHE A 2 -16.52 1.14 23.59
C PHE A 2 -17.65 0.19 23.11
N GLN A 3 -18.36 -0.50 24.01
CA GLN A 3 -19.51 -1.30 23.57
C GLN A 3 -20.60 -0.38 22.99
N GLY A 4 -20.98 -0.63 21.73
CA GLY A 4 -22.06 0.09 21.05
C GLY A 4 -21.66 1.35 20.26
N VAL A 5 -20.36 1.64 20.11
CA VAL A 5 -19.89 2.78 19.29
C VAL A 5 -19.58 2.33 17.87
N ASP A 6 -20.29 2.87 16.88
CA ASP A 6 -20.06 2.62 15.44
C ASP A 6 -18.95 3.54 14.91
N ILE A 7 -17.69 3.22 15.23
CA ILE A 7 -16.54 3.96 14.71
C ILE A 7 -16.26 3.49 13.28
N ARG A 8 -16.32 4.41 12.31
CA ARG A 8 -16.02 4.15 10.89
C ARG A 8 -14.64 4.59 10.48
N GLU A 9 -14.13 5.65 11.10
CA GLU A 9 -12.81 6.19 10.80
C GLU A 9 -12.00 6.29 12.09
N LEU A 10 -10.78 5.77 12.05
CA LEU A 10 -9.84 5.85 13.16
C LEU A 10 -8.59 6.60 12.74
N HIS A 11 -8.21 7.60 13.53
CA HIS A 11 -7.01 8.40 13.30
C HIS A 11 -6.05 8.25 14.47
N LEU A 12 -4.85 7.75 14.19
CA LEU A 12 -3.70 7.73 15.07
C LEU A 12 -2.71 8.75 14.52
N LYS A 13 -2.75 9.98 15.05
CA LYS A 13 -1.99 11.11 14.48
C LYS A 13 -1.19 11.83 15.54
N ASN A 14 0.11 12.00 15.29
CA ASN A 14 1.03 12.75 16.17
C ASN A 14 1.03 12.19 17.60
N VAL A 15 1.08 10.87 17.73
CA VAL A 15 1.08 10.17 19.02
C VAL A 15 2.32 9.30 19.17
N THR A 16 2.78 9.16 20.40
CA THR A 16 3.86 8.24 20.77
C THR A 16 3.28 7.14 21.65
N LEU A 17 3.46 5.89 21.22
CA LEU A 17 2.88 4.72 21.85
C LEU A 17 3.97 3.66 22.09
N VAL A 18 3.80 2.85 23.13
CA VAL A 18 4.62 1.64 23.31
C VAL A 18 4.29 0.61 22.21
N GLN A 19 3.00 0.44 21.95
CA GLN A 19 2.39 -0.40 20.90
C GLN A 19 1.02 0.22 20.53
N LEU A 20 0.46 -0.14 19.36
CA LEU A 20 -0.82 0.44 18.91
C LEU A 20 -1.99 0.14 19.85
N PHE A 21 -2.08 -1.12 20.30
CA PHE A 21 -3.09 -1.63 21.21
C PHE A 21 -2.46 -2.71 22.10
N ASP A 22 -2.99 -2.89 23.31
CA ASP A 22 -2.53 -3.96 24.21
C ASP A 22 -2.99 -5.36 23.77
N GLU A 23 -4.13 -5.41 23.09
CA GLU A 23 -4.69 -6.58 22.45
C GLU A 23 -5.53 -6.16 21.23
N PRO A 24 -5.81 -7.06 20.29
CA PRO A 24 -6.67 -6.79 19.14
C PRO A 24 -8.06 -6.30 19.59
N PRO A 25 -8.46 -5.07 19.24
CA PRO A 25 -9.66 -4.46 19.78
C PRO A 25 -10.92 -5.13 19.21
N GLN A 26 -11.79 -5.64 20.09
CA GLN A 26 -12.97 -6.41 19.69
C GLN A 26 -14.12 -5.55 19.14
N ASN A 27 -14.16 -4.26 19.48
CA ASN A 27 -15.27 -3.36 19.14
C ASN A 27 -15.01 -2.47 17.92
N LEU A 28 -13.90 -2.66 17.19
CA LEU A 28 -13.52 -1.83 16.03
C LEU A 28 -13.77 -2.51 14.67
N GLN A 29 -14.63 -3.54 14.65
CA GLN A 29 -15.02 -4.26 13.42
C GLN A 29 -15.74 -3.39 12.40
N THR A 30 -16.25 -2.23 12.82
CA THR A 30 -16.96 -1.29 11.97
C THR A 30 -16.03 -0.32 11.24
N VAL A 31 -14.74 -0.25 11.61
CA VAL A 31 -13.78 0.68 11.02
C VAL A 31 -13.56 0.36 9.54
N GLU A 32 -13.78 1.36 8.70
CA GLU A 32 -13.62 1.32 7.25
C GLU A 32 -12.38 2.09 6.80
N VAL A 33 -11.96 3.09 7.58
CA VAL A 33 -10.80 3.94 7.27
C VAL A 33 -9.86 4.01 8.46
N LEU A 34 -8.59 3.70 8.24
CA LEU A 34 -7.52 3.83 9.22
C LEU A 34 -6.45 4.78 8.71
N HIS A 35 -6.22 5.85 9.47
CA HIS A 35 -5.12 6.77 9.28
C HIS A 35 -4.11 6.61 10.40
N ILE A 36 -2.87 6.28 10.04
CA ILE A 36 -1.72 6.26 10.95
C ILE A 36 -0.74 7.29 10.43
N GLU A 37 -0.61 8.42 11.12
CA GLU A 37 0.22 9.53 10.68
C GLU A 37 1.17 9.95 11.79
N ASN A 38 2.47 9.96 11.52
CA ASN A 38 3.48 10.43 12.46
C ASN A 38 3.27 9.82 13.87
N THR A 39 3.06 8.51 13.89
CA THR A 39 2.79 7.72 15.09
C THR A 39 4.02 6.89 15.42
N HIS A 40 4.74 7.29 16.45
CA HIS A 40 5.93 6.57 16.87
C HIS A 40 5.56 5.41 17.78
N VAL A 41 5.81 4.18 17.30
CA VAL A 41 5.55 2.96 18.06
C VAL A 41 6.88 2.33 18.49
N PHE A 42 7.20 2.36 19.79
CA PHE A 42 8.52 1.92 20.28
C PHE A 42 8.82 0.44 20.01
N ARG A 43 7.79 -0.42 20.02
CA ARG A 43 7.94 -1.85 19.73
C ARG A 43 7.91 -2.19 18.23
N GLY A 44 7.82 -1.18 17.37
CA GLY A 44 7.57 -1.36 15.94
C GLY A 44 6.10 -1.60 15.63
N MET A 45 5.78 -1.56 14.34
CA MET A 45 4.44 -1.83 13.85
C MET A 45 4.10 -3.32 14.00
N ASN A 46 2.96 -3.63 14.60
CA ASN A 46 2.43 -5.00 14.70
C ASN A 46 1.04 -5.05 14.09
N TRP A 47 0.91 -5.72 12.94
CA TRP A 47 -0.32 -5.80 12.16
C TRP A 47 -1.35 -6.76 12.73
N ASP A 48 -0.96 -7.75 13.54
CA ASP A 48 -1.87 -8.67 14.25
C ASP A 48 -2.90 -7.90 15.10
N LEU A 49 -2.53 -6.72 15.58
CA LEU A 49 -3.40 -5.84 16.36
C LEU A 49 -4.56 -5.26 15.53
N LEU A 50 -4.53 -5.40 14.21
CA LEU A 50 -5.56 -4.93 13.28
C LEU A 50 -6.46 -6.05 12.76
N GLN A 51 -6.28 -7.31 13.18
CA GLN A 51 -7.02 -8.47 12.63
C GLN A 51 -8.55 -8.35 12.73
N ASN A 52 -9.06 -7.57 13.69
CA ASN A 52 -10.50 -7.36 13.88
C ASN A 52 -11.09 -6.25 13.02
N PHE A 53 -10.29 -5.53 12.23
CA PHE A 53 -10.74 -4.43 11.38
C PHE A 53 -11.29 -5.01 10.07
N THR A 54 -12.30 -5.89 10.19
CA THR A 54 -12.78 -6.76 9.11
C THR A 54 -13.54 -6.03 7.99
N ARG A 55 -13.82 -4.74 8.17
CA ARG A 55 -14.44 -3.86 7.16
C ARG A 55 -13.47 -2.79 6.65
N LEU A 56 -12.17 -2.90 6.94
CA LEU A 56 -11.19 -1.89 6.57
C LEU A 56 -11.02 -1.82 5.06
N ARG A 57 -11.41 -0.69 4.47
CA ARG A 57 -11.35 -0.41 3.03
C ARG A 57 -10.18 0.48 2.67
N ILE A 58 -9.81 1.40 3.56
CA ILE A 58 -8.78 2.40 3.30
C ILE A 58 -7.76 2.38 4.43
N LEU A 59 -6.51 2.09 4.07
CA LEU A 59 -5.37 2.20 4.98
C LEU A 59 -4.40 3.26 4.48
N ASN A 60 -4.22 4.29 5.29
CA ASN A 60 -3.28 5.37 5.04
C ASN A 60 -2.22 5.39 6.14
N VAL A 61 -0.96 5.26 5.75
CA VAL A 61 0.18 5.26 6.67
C VAL A 61 1.19 6.29 6.22
N TYR A 62 1.36 7.34 7.01
CA TYR A 62 2.15 8.52 6.64
C TYR A 62 3.20 8.84 7.69
N TYR A 63 4.44 9.09 7.28
CA TYR A 63 5.51 9.52 8.20
C TYR A 63 5.73 8.52 9.36
N ASN A 64 5.72 7.21 9.08
CA ASN A 64 6.01 6.16 10.06
C ASN A 64 7.11 5.24 9.53
N SER A 65 8.06 4.79 10.35
CA SER A 65 9.10 3.86 9.87
C SER A 65 8.57 2.43 9.79
N ILE A 66 8.36 1.94 8.56
CA ILE A 66 7.92 0.57 8.24
C ILE A 66 8.81 0.05 7.10
N PRO A 67 10.02 -0.46 7.40
CA PRO A 67 11.01 -0.81 6.39
C PRO A 67 10.57 -1.86 5.36
N THR A 68 9.74 -2.81 5.80
CA THR A 68 9.27 -3.94 5.00
C THR A 68 7.77 -4.09 5.17
N LEU A 69 7.08 -4.38 4.07
CA LEU A 69 5.70 -4.88 4.09
C LEU A 69 5.72 -6.34 3.61
N GLY A 70 5.42 -7.27 4.52
CA GLY A 70 5.56 -8.71 4.30
C GLY A 70 4.33 -9.52 4.69
N SER A 71 4.52 -10.82 4.94
CA SER A 71 3.42 -11.71 5.34
C SER A 71 2.77 -11.32 6.67
N ASP A 72 3.52 -10.71 7.57
CA ASP A 72 3.01 -10.13 8.81
C ASP A 72 1.89 -9.10 8.56
N PHE A 73 2.00 -8.33 7.48
CA PHE A 73 0.94 -7.44 7.02
C PHE A 73 -0.17 -8.20 6.31
N SER A 74 0.18 -9.00 5.29
CA SER A 74 -0.81 -9.60 4.39
C SER A 74 -1.71 -10.64 5.05
N ASP A 75 -1.21 -11.30 6.09
CA ASP A 75 -1.94 -12.35 6.81
C ASP A 75 -2.93 -11.76 7.84
N GLN A 76 -2.75 -10.50 8.23
CA GLN A 76 -3.44 -9.89 9.36
C GLN A 76 -4.38 -8.76 8.97
N VAL A 77 -4.02 -7.98 7.94
CA VAL A 77 -4.83 -6.86 7.49
C VAL A 77 -5.91 -7.34 6.53
N SER A 78 -7.15 -6.89 6.78
CA SER A 78 -8.36 -7.36 6.06
C SER A 78 -8.21 -7.33 4.54
N ASP A 79 -8.64 -8.41 3.90
CA ASP A 79 -8.66 -8.56 2.45
C ASP A 79 -9.68 -7.64 1.73
N SER A 80 -10.52 -6.92 2.50
CA SER A 80 -11.50 -5.93 2.02
C SER A 80 -10.89 -4.57 1.64
N LEU A 81 -9.56 -4.42 1.74
CA LEU A 81 -8.89 -3.18 1.33
C LEU A 81 -9.14 -2.85 -0.14
N GLU A 82 -9.61 -1.63 -0.36
CA GLU A 82 -9.79 -1.00 -1.67
C GLU A 82 -8.66 -0.01 -1.97
N GLN A 83 -8.09 0.62 -0.94
CA GLN A 83 -7.00 1.59 -1.08
C GLN A 83 -5.95 1.40 0.00
N ILE A 84 -4.70 1.34 -0.43
CA ILE A 84 -3.52 1.34 0.43
C ILE A 84 -2.59 2.48 0.03
N ALA A 85 -2.21 3.31 1.00
CA ALA A 85 -1.28 4.40 0.78
C ALA A 85 -0.23 4.46 1.89
N PHE A 86 1.02 4.35 1.48
CA PHE A 86 2.20 4.55 2.31
C PHE A 86 2.91 5.79 1.75
N TYR A 87 3.11 6.80 2.60
CA TYR A 87 3.84 8.03 2.23
C TYR A 87 4.94 8.30 3.24
N ASP A 88 6.17 8.43 2.77
CA ASP A 88 7.32 8.74 3.62
C ASP A 88 7.45 7.76 4.80
N THR A 89 7.34 6.47 4.49
CA THR A 89 7.34 5.39 5.48
C THR A 89 8.61 4.58 5.53
N GLN A 90 9.61 4.91 4.70
CA GLN A 90 10.82 4.11 4.53
C GLN A 90 10.53 2.64 4.15
N THR A 91 9.38 2.34 3.53
CA THR A 91 9.01 0.99 3.08
C THR A 91 9.79 0.59 1.83
N GLU A 92 11.07 0.28 2.02
CA GLU A 92 12.01 -0.03 0.94
C GLU A 92 11.73 -1.39 0.29
N VAL A 93 11.11 -2.32 1.03
CA VAL A 93 10.82 -3.68 0.57
C VAL A 93 9.32 -3.98 0.62
N LEU A 94 8.78 -4.35 -0.54
CA LEU A 94 7.48 -5.00 -0.66
C LEU A 94 7.72 -6.47 -1.00
N GLU A 95 7.41 -7.38 -0.06
CA GLU A 95 7.67 -8.79 -0.29
C GLU A 95 6.79 -9.35 -1.43
N PRO A 96 7.27 -10.37 -2.16
CA PRO A 96 6.45 -11.07 -3.13
C PRO A 96 5.17 -11.60 -2.47
N GLY A 97 4.01 -11.34 -3.08
CA GLY A 97 2.74 -11.80 -2.57
C GLY A 97 2.02 -10.84 -1.62
N VAL A 98 2.69 -9.80 -1.13
CA VAL A 98 2.13 -8.95 -0.04
C VAL A 98 0.79 -8.32 -0.41
N LEU A 99 0.50 -8.03 -1.68
CA LEU A 99 -0.80 -7.51 -2.13
C LEU A 99 -1.63 -8.51 -2.97
N MET A 100 -1.32 -9.82 -2.94
CA MET A 100 -2.06 -10.82 -3.73
C MET A 100 -3.44 -11.17 -3.17
N GLY A 101 -3.62 -11.01 -1.85
CA GLY A 101 -4.86 -11.30 -1.14
C GLY A 101 -5.99 -10.29 -1.37
N TYR A 102 -5.66 -9.01 -1.59
CA TYR A 102 -6.62 -7.91 -1.70
C TYR A 102 -7.30 -7.89 -3.07
N ARG A 103 -8.47 -8.52 -3.18
CA ARG A 103 -9.21 -8.70 -4.45
C ARG A 103 -9.89 -7.42 -4.93
N ASP A 104 -10.27 -6.58 -3.98
CA ASP A 104 -10.98 -5.32 -4.22
C ASP A 104 -10.02 -4.12 -4.28
N LEU A 105 -8.71 -4.37 -4.19
CA LEU A 105 -7.70 -3.33 -4.22
C LEU A 105 -7.70 -2.60 -5.56
N ASP A 106 -8.01 -1.32 -5.49
CA ASP A 106 -8.16 -0.42 -6.63
C ASP A 106 -7.01 0.58 -6.74
N LYS A 107 -6.46 0.99 -5.59
CA LYS A 107 -5.37 1.95 -5.50
C LYS A 107 -4.27 1.44 -4.58
N ALA A 108 -3.05 1.47 -5.09
CA ALA A 108 -1.83 1.24 -4.32
C ALA A 108 -0.87 2.41 -4.50
N ALA A 109 -0.50 3.07 -3.42
CA ALA A 109 0.46 4.17 -3.41
C ALA A 109 1.56 3.91 -2.38
N PHE A 110 2.81 3.96 -2.82
CA PHE A 110 4.01 3.82 -1.99
C PHE A 110 4.98 4.94 -2.36
N ASP A 111 4.59 6.17 -2.06
CA ASP A 111 5.30 7.37 -2.46
C ASP A 111 6.33 7.73 -1.38
N ARG A 112 7.54 8.14 -1.76
CA ARG A 112 8.62 8.46 -0.79
C ARG A 112 8.95 7.31 0.16
N CYS A 113 8.85 6.07 -0.30
CA CYS A 113 9.14 4.89 0.52
C CYS A 113 10.60 4.43 0.41
N GLY A 114 11.39 4.99 -0.51
CA GLY A 114 12.79 4.60 -0.72
C GLY A 114 12.96 3.31 -1.54
N ILE A 115 11.90 2.86 -2.20
CA ILE A 115 11.88 1.61 -2.99
C ILE A 115 12.89 1.71 -4.13
N THR A 116 13.74 0.68 -4.28
CA THR A 116 14.78 0.61 -5.33
C THR A 116 14.42 -0.36 -6.44
N THR A 117 13.58 -1.36 -6.15
CA THR A 117 13.17 -2.39 -7.11
C THR A 117 11.68 -2.71 -6.97
N LEU A 118 11.02 -3.01 -8.08
CA LEU A 118 9.66 -3.53 -8.10
C LEU A 118 9.64 -4.95 -8.66
N SER A 119 8.57 -5.67 -8.32
CA SER A 119 8.28 -7.00 -8.85
C SER A 119 6.79 -7.11 -9.12
N ARG A 120 6.43 -7.65 -10.28
CA ARG A 120 5.03 -7.96 -10.60
C ARG A 120 4.41 -8.94 -9.61
N LYS A 121 5.21 -9.73 -8.87
CA LYS A 121 4.75 -10.69 -7.85
C LYS A 121 4.16 -10.04 -6.60
N ILE A 122 4.34 -8.74 -6.41
CA ILE A 122 3.71 -7.98 -5.31
C ILE A 122 2.18 -8.05 -5.43
N PHE A 123 1.68 -7.92 -6.67
CA PHE A 123 0.26 -7.78 -6.95
C PHE A 123 -0.39 -9.10 -7.40
N ARG A 124 -1.70 -9.22 -7.15
CA ARG A 124 -2.55 -10.30 -7.68
C ARG A 124 -2.48 -10.39 -9.22
N ARG A 125 -2.69 -11.60 -9.76
CA ARG A 125 -2.82 -11.90 -11.20
C ARG A 125 -4.16 -12.61 -11.46
N PRO A 126 -5.11 -12.02 -12.22
CA PRO A 126 -5.15 -10.62 -12.66
C PRO A 126 -5.36 -9.66 -11.48
N SER A 127 -5.01 -8.38 -11.67
CA SER A 127 -5.24 -7.30 -10.69
C SER A 127 -6.38 -6.39 -11.13
N ASN A 128 -7.20 -5.95 -10.16
CA ASN A 128 -8.28 -4.98 -10.37
C ASN A 128 -7.83 -3.51 -10.17
N ILE A 129 -6.55 -3.28 -9.89
CA ILE A 129 -6.01 -1.95 -9.61
C ILE A 129 -6.17 -1.02 -10.82
N ARG A 130 -6.73 0.17 -10.57
CA ARG A 130 -6.79 1.27 -11.55
C ARG A 130 -5.67 2.29 -11.37
N PHE A 131 -5.14 2.43 -10.16
CA PHE A 131 -4.18 3.48 -9.80
C PHE A 131 -2.96 2.94 -9.06
N ILE A 132 -1.78 3.13 -9.63
CA ILE A 132 -0.49 2.78 -9.02
C ILE A 132 0.37 4.03 -8.89
N TYR A 133 0.91 4.28 -7.71
CA TYR A 133 1.83 5.38 -7.46
C TYR A 133 3.08 4.87 -6.71
N PHE A 134 4.24 5.14 -7.28
CA PHE A 134 5.56 4.92 -6.71
C PHE A 134 6.42 6.16 -6.90
N ASN A 135 5.84 7.36 -6.74
CA ASN A 135 6.55 8.63 -6.91
C ASN A 135 7.62 8.81 -5.82
N ASP A 136 8.63 9.63 -6.09
CA ASP A 136 9.66 10.01 -5.11
C ASP A 136 10.36 8.76 -4.52
N ASN A 137 10.69 7.80 -5.38
CA ASN A 137 11.42 6.59 -4.99
C ASN A 137 12.79 6.56 -5.67
N LYS A 138 13.47 5.42 -5.59
CA LYS A 138 14.84 5.23 -6.13
C LYS A 138 14.84 4.19 -7.26
N LEU A 139 13.72 4.07 -7.97
CA LEU A 139 13.56 3.08 -9.04
C LEU A 139 14.45 3.45 -10.22
N LYS A 140 15.22 2.49 -10.72
CA LYS A 140 16.07 2.67 -11.91
C LYS A 140 15.51 2.04 -13.17
N VAL A 141 14.67 1.02 -13.00
CA VAL A 141 14.11 0.21 -14.08
C VAL A 141 12.68 -0.16 -13.70
N ILE A 142 11.79 -0.17 -14.68
CA ILE A 142 10.46 -0.76 -14.57
C ILE A 142 10.56 -2.20 -15.09
N PRO A 143 10.17 -3.23 -14.30
CA PRO A 143 10.13 -4.60 -14.81
C PRO A 143 9.27 -4.72 -16.07
N ASN A 144 9.71 -5.49 -17.06
CA ASN A 144 8.98 -5.64 -18.33
C ASN A 144 7.55 -6.17 -18.14
N ASP A 145 7.33 -6.99 -17.11
CA ASP A 145 6.03 -7.59 -16.79
C ASP A 145 5.24 -6.82 -15.73
N MET A 146 5.71 -5.64 -15.30
CA MET A 146 5.18 -4.92 -14.13
C MET A 146 3.68 -4.66 -14.18
N PHE A 147 3.12 -4.52 -15.38
CA PHE A 147 1.72 -4.17 -15.62
C PHE A 147 0.94 -5.26 -16.38
N VAL A 148 1.54 -6.44 -16.57
CA VAL A 148 0.88 -7.60 -17.20
C VAL A 148 -0.32 -8.04 -16.36
N GLU A 149 -1.43 -8.39 -17.02
CA GLU A 149 -2.69 -8.80 -16.37
C GLU A 149 -3.24 -7.75 -15.39
N MET A 150 -3.13 -6.46 -15.76
CA MET A 150 -3.79 -5.33 -15.08
C MET A 150 -4.79 -4.64 -16.02
N PRO A 151 -5.89 -5.33 -16.42
CA PRO A 151 -6.78 -4.86 -17.50
C PRO A 151 -7.53 -3.57 -17.17
N LEU A 152 -7.58 -3.16 -15.90
CA LEU A 152 -8.25 -1.96 -15.43
C LEU A 152 -7.31 -0.77 -15.19
N LEU A 153 -5.99 -0.95 -15.35
CA LEU A 153 -4.99 0.07 -15.01
C LEU A 153 -5.19 1.35 -15.83
N GLN A 154 -5.33 2.49 -15.14
CA GLN A 154 -5.62 3.79 -15.75
C GLN A 154 -4.50 4.80 -15.53
N THR A 155 -3.86 4.76 -14.36
CA THR A 155 -2.85 5.73 -13.96
C THR A 155 -1.66 5.06 -13.31
N VAL A 156 -0.47 5.43 -13.79
CA VAL A 156 0.81 5.04 -13.20
C VAL A 156 1.62 6.30 -12.90
N GLY A 157 1.91 6.52 -11.63
CA GLY A 157 2.80 7.57 -11.16
C GLY A 157 4.18 7.02 -10.81
N LEU A 158 5.20 7.52 -11.49
CA LEU A 158 6.61 7.17 -11.30
C LEU A 158 7.48 8.45 -11.26
N ARG A 159 6.91 9.59 -10.86
CA ARG A 159 7.64 10.86 -10.81
C ARG A 159 8.80 10.81 -9.85
N GLU A 160 9.79 11.65 -10.06
CA GLU A 160 10.92 11.84 -9.12
C GLU A 160 11.57 10.50 -8.74
N ASN A 161 11.91 9.70 -9.75
CA ASN A 161 12.63 8.44 -9.59
C ASN A 161 14.00 8.55 -10.29
N GLN A 162 14.62 7.43 -10.67
CA GLN A 162 15.91 7.38 -11.36
C GLN A 162 15.82 6.50 -12.61
N ILE A 163 14.64 6.45 -13.25
CA ILE A 163 14.35 5.54 -14.35
C ILE A 163 15.05 6.03 -15.61
N VAL A 164 16.06 5.29 -16.06
CA VAL A 164 16.88 5.66 -17.23
C VAL A 164 16.34 5.13 -18.55
N THR A 165 15.52 4.07 -18.50
CA THR A 165 15.00 3.40 -19.68
C THR A 165 13.62 2.83 -19.42
N ILE A 166 12.74 2.92 -20.41
CA ILE A 166 11.44 2.27 -20.42
C ILE A 166 11.44 1.25 -21.55
N PRO A 167 11.38 -0.06 -21.24
CA PRO A 167 11.29 -1.11 -22.25
C PRO A 167 10.08 -0.87 -23.17
N ALA A 168 10.25 -1.03 -24.49
CA ALA A 168 9.13 -0.90 -25.43
C ALA A 168 8.00 -1.89 -25.08
N THR A 169 8.40 -3.09 -24.66
CA THR A 169 7.48 -4.16 -24.24
C THR A 169 6.72 -3.86 -22.97
N THR A 170 7.10 -2.82 -22.21
CA THR A 170 6.34 -2.38 -21.05
C THR A 170 4.91 -2.05 -21.43
N PHE A 171 4.61 -1.70 -22.70
CA PHE A 171 3.29 -1.26 -23.16
C PHE A 171 2.57 -2.22 -24.13
N ASP A 172 3.13 -3.38 -24.43
CA ASP A 172 2.66 -4.21 -25.56
C ASP A 172 1.30 -4.88 -25.31
N GLU A 173 0.97 -5.22 -24.07
CA GLU A 173 -0.28 -5.91 -23.72
C GLU A 173 -0.87 -5.34 -22.42
N ASN A 174 -2.18 -5.06 -22.42
CA ASN A 174 -3.00 -4.57 -21.28
C ASN A 174 -3.09 -3.05 -21.04
N PHE A 175 -2.58 -2.22 -21.95
CA PHE A 175 -2.63 -0.75 -21.81
C PHE A 175 -3.82 -0.06 -22.45
N SER A 176 -4.82 -0.80 -22.94
CA SER A 176 -5.98 -0.20 -23.60
C SER A 176 -6.78 0.76 -22.70
N LYS A 177 -6.60 0.68 -21.38
CA LYS A 177 -7.23 1.56 -20.38
C LYS A 177 -6.26 2.56 -19.73
N LEU A 178 -4.94 2.45 -19.99
CA LEU A 178 -3.98 3.40 -19.42
C LEU A 178 -4.19 4.76 -20.05
N LYS A 179 -4.41 5.77 -19.22
CA LYS A 179 -4.65 7.17 -19.62
C LYS A 179 -3.49 8.06 -19.25
N TYR A 180 -2.83 7.78 -18.12
CA TYR A 180 -1.79 8.63 -17.59
C TYR A 180 -0.59 7.81 -17.14
N LEU A 181 0.57 8.16 -17.69
CA LEU A 181 1.88 7.72 -17.23
C LEU A 181 2.69 8.97 -16.89
N MET A 182 3.13 9.06 -15.64
CA MET A 182 3.78 10.24 -15.09
C MET A 182 5.23 9.88 -14.76
N LEU A 183 6.17 10.51 -15.43
CA LEU A 183 7.61 10.21 -15.38
C LEU A 183 8.45 11.48 -15.16
N GLU A 184 7.80 12.60 -14.89
CA GLU A 184 8.45 13.88 -14.64
C GLU A 184 9.47 13.72 -13.49
N GLY A 185 10.70 14.24 -13.67
CA GLY A 185 11.76 14.18 -12.66
C GLY A 185 12.56 12.87 -12.59
N ASN A 186 12.54 12.03 -13.63
CA ASN A 186 13.44 10.86 -13.77
C ASN A 186 14.72 11.18 -14.55
#